data_AF-A0A6P4Z434-F1
#
_entry.id   AF-A0A6P4Z434-F1
#
_cell.length_a   1.000
_cell.length_b   1.000
_cell.length_c   1.000
_cell.angle_alpha   90.00
_cell.angle_beta   90.00
_cell.angle_gamma   90.00
#
_symmetry.space_group_name_H-M   'P 1'
#
loop_
_entity.id
_entity.type
_entity.pdbx_description
1 polymer ?
#
loop_
_entity_poly.entity_id
_entity_poly.type
_entity_poly.pdbx_seq_one_letter_code
_entity_poly.pdbx_strand_id
1 'polypeptide(L)'
;MAQSPPHSTVWRLQCKNFTAPSGSVRGNAGTNIIGVKRGKLNGTSDDKIVAVGAHYDTVSNSPGVNDDGSGMAAMLEIARVMTSSNEQNFTTIFVAFDHEENAPPARVAIGTPCETPRGSDDFVCSWLLPFLRSSGRPEFQGIFMLETIMNYDPQPNVQTVPQPLAFPNVRIRI
;
A
#
# COMPACT_ATOMS: atom_id res chain seq x y z
N MET A 1 23.75 23.55 -24.92
CA MET A 1 23.73 22.63 -23.76
C MET A 1 22.78 23.20 -22.73
N ALA A 2 21.53 22.73 -22.71
CA ALA A 2 20.58 23.11 -21.67
C ALA A 2 20.84 22.20 -20.46
N GLN A 3 21.22 22.81 -19.34
CA GLN A 3 21.38 22.10 -18.07
C GLN A 3 20.00 21.65 -17.57
N SER A 4 19.89 20.38 -17.21
CA SER A 4 18.72 19.79 -16.57
C SER A 4 18.42 20.49 -15.24
N PRO A 5 17.16 20.77 -14.89
CA PRO A 5 16.83 21.42 -13.62
C PRO A 5 17.09 20.47 -12.43
N PRO A 6 17.39 21.01 -11.23
CA PRO A 6 17.68 20.23 -10.04
C PRO A 6 16.41 19.58 -9.49
N HIS A 7 16.45 18.25 -9.32
CA HIS A 7 15.58 17.38 -8.51
C HIS A 7 14.20 17.95 -8.13
N SER A 8 13.24 17.92 -9.07
CA SER A 8 11.83 18.10 -8.75
C SER A 8 11.31 16.91 -7.93
N THR A 9 10.51 17.19 -6.91
CA THR A 9 9.76 16.19 -6.14
C THR A 9 8.71 15.55 -7.05
N VAL A 10 9.11 14.56 -7.86
CA VAL A 10 8.20 13.91 -8.81
C VAL A 10 7.37 12.88 -8.07
N TRP A 11 6.16 13.29 -7.71
CA TRP A 11 5.08 12.38 -7.35
C TRP A 11 4.58 11.69 -8.60
N ARG A 12 4.31 10.39 -8.50
CA ARG A 12 3.66 9.64 -9.56
C ARG A 12 2.46 8.91 -8.98
N LEU A 13 1.27 9.39 -9.34
CA LEU A 13 0.01 8.69 -9.11
C LEU A 13 -0.30 7.83 -10.34
N GLN A 14 -0.74 6.60 -10.12
CA GLN A 14 -1.10 5.65 -11.16
C GLN A 14 -2.34 4.88 -10.75
N CYS A 15 -3.33 4.80 -11.64
CA CYS A 15 -4.39 3.81 -11.54
C CYS A 15 -3.91 2.53 -12.25
N LYS A 16 -4.03 1.40 -11.57
CA LYS A 16 -3.60 0.10 -12.04
C LYS A 16 -4.80 -0.85 -12.05
N ASN A 17 -5.40 -0.96 -13.23
CA ASN A 17 -6.53 -1.86 -13.45
C ASN A 17 -6.05 -3.31 -13.49
N PHE A 18 -6.84 -4.20 -12.92
CA PHE A 18 -6.62 -5.65 -12.96
C PHE A 18 -7.94 -6.37 -13.23
N THR A 19 -7.84 -7.58 -13.78
CA THR A 19 -9.00 -8.40 -14.12
C THR A 19 -8.81 -9.81 -13.56
N ALA A 20 -9.78 -10.30 -12.82
CA ALA A 20 -9.85 -11.65 -12.32
C ALA A 20 -9.97 -12.68 -13.48
N PRO A 21 -9.50 -13.92 -13.29
CA PRO A 21 -9.69 -14.99 -14.26
C PRO A 21 -11.18 -15.24 -14.55
N SER A 22 -11.46 -15.62 -15.80
CA SER A 22 -12.82 -15.91 -16.26
C SER A 22 -13.44 -17.05 -15.44
N GLY A 23 -14.63 -16.81 -14.87
CA GLY A 23 -15.33 -17.76 -13.97
C GLY A 23 -15.50 -17.28 -12.53
N SER A 24 -14.87 -16.17 -12.14
CA SER A 24 -15.14 -15.48 -10.87
C SER A 24 -16.49 -14.76 -10.93
N VAL A 25 -17.27 -14.78 -9.83
CA VAL A 25 -18.65 -14.25 -9.77
C VAL A 25 -18.63 -12.71 -9.77
N ARG A 26 -19.46 -12.09 -10.64
CA ARG A 26 -19.78 -10.65 -10.81
C ARG A 26 -18.73 -9.62 -10.33
N GLY A 27 -18.23 -8.83 -11.29
CA GLY A 27 -17.25 -7.76 -11.01
C GLY A 27 -15.84 -8.29 -11.17
N ASN A 28 -15.48 -8.67 -12.40
CA ASN A 28 -14.18 -9.31 -12.65
C ASN A 28 -13.04 -8.31 -12.83
N ALA A 29 -13.23 -7.03 -12.56
CA ALA A 29 -12.17 -6.04 -12.72
C ALA A 29 -12.19 -5.06 -11.55
N GLY A 30 -11.01 -4.74 -11.04
CA GLY A 30 -10.78 -3.76 -9.99
C GLY A 30 -9.65 -2.80 -10.36
N THR A 31 -9.43 -1.78 -9.56
CA THR A 31 -8.40 -0.76 -9.80
C THR A 31 -7.60 -0.42 -8.55
N ASN A 32 -6.33 -0.80 -8.50
CA ASN A 32 -5.45 -0.27 -7.46
C ASN A 32 -5.08 1.19 -7.76
N ILE A 33 -5.02 2.03 -6.73
CA ILE A 33 -4.50 3.40 -6.83
C ILE A 33 -3.15 3.46 -6.14
N ILE A 34 -2.09 3.79 -6.89
CA ILE A 34 -0.71 3.72 -6.41
C ILE A 34 -0.05 5.08 -6.51
N GLY A 35 0.41 5.61 -5.39
CA GLY A 35 1.19 6.84 -5.29
C GLY A 35 2.63 6.55 -4.87
N VAL A 36 3.61 7.16 -5.54
CA VAL A 36 5.03 7.02 -5.18
C VAL A 36 5.61 8.39 -4.80
N LYS A 37 6.14 8.47 -3.57
CA LYS A 37 7.04 9.55 -3.11
C LYS A 37 8.47 9.07 -3.20
N ARG A 38 9.31 9.70 -4.01
CA ARG A 38 10.75 9.40 -4.02
C ARG A 38 11.44 10.01 -2.79
N GLY A 39 12.32 9.25 -2.15
CA GLY A 39 13.19 9.73 -1.08
C GLY A 39 14.45 10.41 -1.62
N LYS A 40 15.22 11.06 -0.76
CA LYS A 40 16.52 11.68 -1.11
C LYS A 40 17.54 10.67 -1.65
N LEU A 41 17.48 9.43 -1.19
CA LEU A 41 18.39 8.36 -1.61
C LEU A 41 17.93 7.64 -2.88
N ASN A 42 16.83 8.08 -3.50
CA ASN A 42 16.30 7.41 -4.68
C ASN A 42 17.31 7.34 -5.84
N GLY A 43 17.45 6.15 -6.42
CA GLY A 43 18.41 5.88 -7.49
C GLY A 43 19.82 5.56 -6.99
N THR A 44 20.05 5.53 -5.68
CA THR A 44 21.30 5.07 -5.06
C THR A 44 21.16 3.64 -4.51
N SER A 45 22.28 3.00 -4.20
CA SER A 45 22.30 1.70 -3.50
C SER A 45 21.74 1.74 -2.09
N ASP A 46 21.63 2.93 -1.51
CA ASP A 46 21.19 3.14 -0.12
C ASP A 46 19.69 3.42 -0.04
N ASP A 47 18.97 3.45 -1.16
CA ASP A 47 17.51 3.58 -1.15
C ASP A 47 16.86 2.35 -0.52
N LYS A 48 15.80 2.62 0.23
CA LYS A 48 14.92 1.63 0.81
C LYS A 48 13.49 2.01 0.51
N ILE A 49 12.61 1.02 0.47
CA ILE A 49 11.20 1.24 0.19
C ILE A 49 10.36 0.76 1.36
N VAL A 50 9.44 1.61 1.77
CA VAL A 50 8.34 1.26 2.67
C VAL A 50 7.01 1.56 1.96
N ALA A 51 6.01 0.71 2.19
CA ALA A 51 4.66 0.95 1.73
C ALA A 51 3.69 1.27 2.88
N VAL A 52 2.66 2.04 2.58
CA VAL A 52 1.47 2.24 3.41
C VAL A 52 0.27 1.85 2.54
N GLY A 53 -0.57 0.96 3.04
CA GLY A 53 -1.73 0.45 2.31
C GLY A 53 -3.00 0.47 3.14
N ALA A 54 -4.12 0.55 2.44
CA ALA A 54 -5.49 0.38 2.91
C ALA A 54 -6.35 -0.11 1.74
N HIS A 55 -7.54 -0.66 1.98
CA HIS A 55 -8.48 -0.97 0.90
C HIS A 55 -9.63 0.04 0.87
N TYR A 56 -10.20 0.25 -0.31
CA TYR A 56 -11.27 1.24 -0.50
C TYR A 56 -12.59 0.64 -0.98
N ASP A 57 -12.62 -0.65 -1.29
CA ASP A 57 -13.86 -1.35 -1.58
C ASP A 57 -14.66 -1.60 -0.29
N THR A 58 -15.94 -1.93 -0.47
CA THR A 58 -16.84 -2.25 0.64
C THR A 58 -17.91 -3.24 0.18
N VAL A 59 -18.66 -3.80 1.13
CA VAL A 59 -19.80 -4.69 0.86
C VAL A 59 -21.12 -3.90 0.78
N SER A 60 -22.09 -4.41 0.03
CA SER A 60 -23.36 -3.71 -0.28
C SER A 60 -24.20 -3.29 0.92
N ASN A 61 -24.02 -3.95 2.07
CA ASN A 61 -24.77 -3.70 3.30
C ASN A 61 -23.95 -2.97 4.38
N SER A 62 -22.76 -2.47 4.04
CA SER A 62 -21.90 -1.73 4.96
C SER A 62 -21.78 -0.27 4.51
N PRO A 63 -21.77 0.71 5.43
CA PRO A 63 -21.38 2.07 5.10
C PRO A 63 -19.87 2.22 4.83
N GLY A 64 -19.08 1.18 5.07
CA GLY A 64 -17.64 1.14 4.79
C GLY A 64 -16.78 2.08 5.66
N VAL A 65 -17.33 2.60 6.76
CA VAL A 65 -16.67 3.64 7.57
C VAL A 65 -15.43 3.11 8.28
N ASN A 66 -15.56 1.99 8.97
CA ASN A 66 -14.41 1.39 9.65
C ASN A 66 -13.67 0.39 8.74
N ASP A 67 -14.41 -0.32 7.89
CA ASP A 67 -13.93 -1.35 6.97
C ASP A 67 -14.17 -0.91 5.51
N ASP A 68 -13.24 -0.16 4.89
CA ASP A 68 -11.99 0.37 5.47
C ASP A 68 -11.76 1.87 5.23
N GLY A 69 -12.84 2.64 5.31
CA GLY A 69 -12.78 4.11 5.33
C GLY A 69 -11.82 4.66 6.40
N SER A 70 -11.60 3.92 7.49
CA SER A 70 -10.66 4.25 8.55
C SER A 70 -9.20 4.20 8.08
N GLY A 71 -8.78 3.09 7.47
CA GLY A 71 -7.46 2.92 6.90
C GLY A 71 -7.20 3.93 5.79
N MET A 72 -8.19 4.16 4.92
CA MET A 72 -8.10 5.15 3.84
C MET A 72 -7.92 6.58 4.36
N ALA A 73 -8.68 6.99 5.39
CA ALA A 73 -8.55 8.32 5.99
C ALA A 73 -7.14 8.53 6.58
N ALA A 74 -6.62 7.54 7.31
CA ALA A 74 -5.27 7.61 7.88
C ALA A 74 -4.19 7.60 6.80
N MET A 75 -4.29 6.76 5.77
CA MET A 75 -3.32 6.70 4.68
C MET A 75 -3.25 8.05 3.93
N LEU A 76 -4.40 8.66 3.64
CA LEU A 76 -4.46 9.96 2.98
C LEU A 76 -3.86 11.08 3.85
N GLU A 77 -4.07 11.04 5.17
CA GLU A 77 -3.45 11.99 6.09
C GLU A 77 -1.94 11.81 6.19
N ILE A 78 -1.45 10.56 6.26
CA ILE A 78 -0.01 10.26 6.20
C ILE A 78 0.57 10.78 4.89
N ALA A 79 -0.09 10.54 3.76
CA ALA A 79 0.33 11.06 2.46
C ALA A 79 0.37 12.61 2.48
N ARG A 80 -0.64 13.28 3.02
CA ARG A 80 -0.68 14.75 3.15
C ARG A 80 0.47 15.29 4.00
N VAL A 81 0.74 14.68 5.16
CA VAL A 81 1.84 15.10 6.04
C VAL A 81 3.19 14.84 5.36
N MET A 82 3.41 13.65 4.81
CA MET A 82 4.66 13.33 4.12
C MET A 82 4.87 14.21 2.89
N THR A 83 3.82 14.53 2.13
CA THR A 83 3.92 15.42 0.96
C THR A 83 4.27 16.86 1.32
N SER A 84 3.95 17.31 2.54
CA SER A 84 4.29 18.66 3.02
C SER A 84 5.79 18.86 3.33
N SER A 85 6.59 17.78 3.31
CA SER A 85 8.04 17.85 3.53
C SER A 85 8.83 17.05 2.47
N ASN A 86 10.09 17.41 2.27
CA ASN A 86 11.02 16.68 1.40
C ASN A 86 12.17 16.04 2.18
N GLU A 87 11.96 15.80 3.47
CA GLU A 87 13.03 15.38 4.38
C GLU A 87 13.25 13.86 4.41
N GLN A 88 12.34 13.06 3.87
CA GLN A 88 12.45 11.60 3.89
C GLN A 88 13.59 11.07 3.01
N ASN A 89 14.44 10.23 3.60
CA ASN A 89 15.55 9.59 2.89
C ASN A 89 15.07 8.51 1.92
N PHE A 90 14.05 7.75 2.33
CA PHE A 90 13.59 6.54 1.64
C PHE A 90 12.37 6.79 0.77
N THR A 91 12.24 6.00 -0.29
CA THR A 91 11.05 6.00 -1.15
C THR A 91 9.85 5.42 -0.39
N THR A 92 8.70 6.10 -0.48
CA THR A 92 7.44 5.67 0.13
C THR A 92 6.39 5.39 -0.94
N ILE A 93 5.72 4.25 -0.83
CA ILE A 93 4.63 3.84 -1.71
C ILE A 93 3.32 3.93 -0.91
N PHE A 94 2.32 4.57 -1.49
CA PHE A 94 0.95 4.57 -0.99
C PHE A 94 0.12 3.72 -1.95
N VAL A 95 -0.68 2.81 -1.43
CA VAL A 95 -1.52 1.94 -2.26
C VAL A 95 -2.91 1.77 -1.66
N ALA A 96 -3.93 2.16 -2.43
CA ALA A 96 -5.32 1.84 -2.14
C ALA A 96 -5.69 0.59 -2.93
N PHE A 97 -6.05 -0.48 -2.23
CA PHE A 97 -6.43 -1.76 -2.82
C PHE A 97 -7.93 -1.83 -3.12
N ASP A 98 -8.26 -2.50 -4.21
CA ASP A 98 -9.64 -2.83 -4.60
C ASP A 98 -9.89 -4.33 -4.43
N HIS A 99 -11.16 -4.71 -4.30
CA HIS A 99 -11.62 -6.10 -4.13
C HIS A 99 -10.94 -6.86 -2.98
N GLU A 100 -10.75 -6.23 -1.83
CA GLU A 100 -10.39 -6.97 -0.62
C GLU A 100 -11.58 -7.87 -0.19
N GLU A 101 -12.76 -7.26 -0.08
CA GLU A 101 -13.91 -7.79 0.67
C GLU A 101 -14.64 -8.91 -0.06
N ASN A 102 -14.68 -8.81 -1.39
CA ASN A 102 -15.54 -9.62 -2.24
C ASN A 102 -14.79 -10.74 -2.98
N ALA A 103 -13.46 -10.73 -2.92
CA ALA A 103 -12.65 -11.68 -3.65
C ALA A 103 -12.38 -12.92 -2.79
N PRO A 104 -12.45 -14.15 -3.33
CA PRO A 104 -12.05 -15.34 -2.58
C PRO A 104 -10.53 -15.32 -2.29
N PRO A 105 -10.04 -15.99 -1.23
CA PRO A 105 -8.62 -16.13 -0.99
C PRO A 105 -7.95 -16.82 -2.19
N ALA A 106 -7.00 -16.15 -2.83
CA ALA A 106 -6.20 -16.75 -3.90
C ALA A 106 -4.83 -17.16 -3.34
N ARG A 107 -4.40 -18.39 -3.60
CA ARG A 107 -3.01 -18.80 -3.34
C ARG A 107 -2.16 -18.34 -4.51
N VAL A 108 -1.50 -17.19 -4.37
CA VAL A 108 -0.51 -16.74 -5.36
C VAL A 108 0.80 -17.47 -5.11
N ALA A 109 1.20 -18.35 -6.04
CA ALA A 109 2.53 -18.92 -6.05
C ALA A 109 3.51 -17.95 -6.71
N ILE A 110 4.69 -17.76 -6.12
CA ILE A 110 5.74 -16.96 -6.74
C ILE A 110 6.14 -17.62 -8.06
N GLY A 111 5.92 -16.93 -9.19
CA GLY A 111 6.29 -17.39 -10.53
C GLY A 111 5.14 -17.93 -11.39
N THR A 112 3.90 -17.97 -10.89
CA THR A 112 2.71 -18.23 -11.72
C THR A 112 2.15 -16.93 -12.30
N PRO A 113 1.41 -16.97 -13.43
CA PRO A 113 0.66 -15.82 -13.92
C PRO A 113 -0.21 -15.22 -12.81
N CYS A 114 -0.22 -13.89 -12.73
CA CYS A 114 -0.96 -13.14 -11.71
C CYS A 114 -2.46 -13.17 -12.05
N GLU A 115 -3.08 -14.31 -11.79
CA GLU A 115 -4.48 -14.61 -12.04
C GLU A 115 -5.24 -14.51 -10.72
N THR A 116 -5.51 -13.28 -10.29
CA THR A 116 -6.09 -13.02 -8.96
C THR A 116 -7.29 -12.07 -9.05
N PRO A 117 -8.35 -12.34 -8.28
CA PRO A 117 -9.45 -11.40 -8.09
C PRO A 117 -9.16 -10.29 -7.07
N ARG A 118 -8.01 -10.30 -6.37
CA ARG A 118 -7.65 -9.36 -5.29
C ARG A 118 -6.66 -8.29 -5.74
N GLY A 119 -6.90 -7.04 -5.37
CA GLY A 119 -6.00 -5.93 -5.68
C GLY A 119 -4.61 -6.08 -5.07
N SER A 120 -4.50 -6.59 -3.84
CA SER A 120 -3.21 -6.80 -3.15
C SER A 120 -2.28 -7.77 -3.88
N ASP A 121 -2.86 -8.83 -4.43
CA ASP A 121 -2.12 -9.83 -5.19
C ASP A 121 -1.65 -9.26 -6.53
N ASP A 122 -2.54 -8.57 -7.26
CA ASP A 122 -2.16 -7.87 -8.50
C ASP A 122 -1.04 -6.86 -8.23
N PHE A 123 -1.14 -6.08 -7.15
CA PHE A 123 -0.14 -5.10 -6.79
C PHE A 123 1.25 -5.73 -6.62
N VAL A 124 1.38 -6.82 -5.85
CA VAL A 124 2.69 -7.48 -5.66
C VAL A 124 3.23 -7.95 -7.01
N CYS A 125 2.36 -8.61 -7.76
CA CYS A 125 2.72 -9.52 -8.83
C CYS A 125 2.95 -8.75 -10.15
N SER A 126 2.07 -7.79 -10.46
CA SER A 126 2.08 -7.02 -11.71
C SER A 126 2.68 -5.61 -11.57
N TRP A 127 2.82 -5.07 -10.36
CA TRP A 127 3.34 -3.72 -10.14
C TRP A 127 4.60 -3.66 -9.27
N LEU A 128 4.60 -4.18 -8.04
CA LEU A 128 5.69 -4.03 -7.07
C LEU A 128 6.95 -4.77 -7.52
N LEU A 129 6.85 -6.06 -7.86
CA LEU A 129 8.01 -6.83 -8.30
C LEU A 129 8.64 -6.26 -9.59
N PRO A 130 7.87 -5.84 -10.61
CA PRO A 130 8.43 -5.08 -11.74
C PRO A 130 9.01 -3.72 -11.37
N PHE A 131 8.37 -2.98 -10.47
CA PHE A 131 8.85 -1.68 -9.99
C PHE A 131 10.21 -1.79 -9.28
N LEU A 132 10.36 -2.76 -8.37
CA LEU A 132 11.63 -3.03 -7.68
C LEU A 132 12.72 -3.41 -8.69
N ARG A 133 12.43 -4.28 -9.64
CA ARG A 133 13.38 -4.68 -10.69
C ARG A 133 13.83 -3.51 -11.56
N SER A 134 12.91 -2.66 -11.97
CA SER A 134 13.21 -1.48 -12.80
C SER A 134 13.86 -0.33 -12.02
N SER A 135 13.76 -0.32 -10.69
CA SER A 135 14.33 0.72 -9.83
C SER A 135 15.71 0.37 -9.25
N GLY A 136 16.40 -0.65 -9.78
CA GLY A 136 17.71 -1.07 -9.28
C GLY A 136 17.69 -2.02 -8.08
N ARG A 137 16.54 -2.67 -7.82
CA ARG A 137 16.32 -3.63 -6.73
C ARG A 137 16.62 -3.08 -5.31
N PRO A 138 16.12 -1.90 -4.94
CA PRO A 138 16.22 -1.41 -3.57
C PRO A 138 15.54 -2.36 -2.58
N GLU A 139 15.99 -2.32 -1.33
CA GLU A 139 15.45 -3.16 -0.26
C GLU A 139 13.99 -2.77 0.04
N PHE A 140 13.05 -3.71 -0.06
CA PHE A 140 11.66 -3.52 0.38
C PHE A 140 11.55 -3.89 1.86
N GLN A 141 11.33 -2.89 2.71
CA GLN A 141 11.26 -3.05 4.17
C GLN A 141 9.94 -3.63 4.65
N GLY A 142 8.90 -3.56 3.83
CA GLY A 142 7.57 -4.03 4.17
C GLY A 142 6.50 -2.98 3.95
N ILE A 143 5.31 -3.31 4.44
CA ILE A 143 4.10 -2.49 4.30
C ILE A 143 3.45 -2.31 5.68
N PHE A 144 3.02 -1.09 5.97
CA PHE A 144 2.03 -0.82 7.00
C PHE A 144 0.65 -0.96 6.37
N MET A 145 -0.06 -2.03 6.70
CA MET A 145 -1.47 -2.19 6.30
C MET A 145 -2.36 -1.58 7.38
N LEU A 146 -3.15 -0.58 6.99
CA LEU A 146 -4.11 0.08 7.86
C LEU A 146 -5.46 -0.54 7.55
N GLU A 147 -6.08 -1.17 8.53
CA GLU A 147 -7.35 -1.88 8.36
C GLU A 147 -8.14 -1.82 9.68
N THR A 148 -9.37 -1.34 9.63
CA THR A 148 -10.31 -1.28 10.79
C THR A 148 -9.77 -0.54 12.03
N ILE A 149 -9.06 0.57 11.80
CA ILE A 149 -8.29 1.29 12.82
C ILE A 149 -9.09 2.30 13.66
N MET A 150 -10.42 2.40 13.50
CA MET A 150 -11.28 3.28 14.32
C MET A 150 -11.95 2.57 15.52
N ASN A 151 -11.50 1.36 15.88
CA ASN A 151 -11.97 0.67 17.09
C ASN A 151 -11.16 1.13 18.32
N TYR A 152 -11.82 1.78 19.28
CA TYR A 152 -11.24 2.07 20.59
C TYR A 152 -12.03 1.35 21.68
N ASP A 153 -11.34 0.53 22.47
CA ASP A 153 -11.87 -0.06 23.69
C ASP A 153 -10.86 0.20 24.83
N PRO A 154 -11.28 0.88 25.92
CA PRO A 154 -10.41 1.22 27.05
C PRO A 154 -10.14 0.05 28.01
N GLN A 155 -10.77 -1.11 27.82
CA GLN A 155 -10.57 -2.25 28.70
C GLN A 155 -9.14 -2.82 28.58
N PRO A 156 -8.55 -3.34 29.68
CA PRO A 156 -7.25 -4.00 29.60
C PRO A 156 -7.27 -5.19 28.62
N ASN A 157 -6.20 -5.35 27.83
CA ASN A 157 -5.95 -6.49 26.92
C ASN A 157 -6.83 -6.59 25.66
N VAL A 158 -7.66 -5.59 25.35
CA VAL A 158 -8.51 -5.57 24.15
C VAL A 158 -7.83 -5.04 22.88
N GLN A 159 -6.59 -4.52 23.00
CA GLN A 159 -5.76 -4.03 21.89
C GLN A 159 -4.39 -4.72 21.91
N THR A 160 -4.39 -6.05 21.74
CA THR A 160 -3.15 -6.84 21.79
C THR A 160 -2.46 -6.83 20.43
N VAL A 161 -1.25 -6.25 20.36
CA VAL A 161 -0.39 -6.34 19.17
C VAL A 161 0.37 -7.69 19.21
N PRO A 162 0.39 -8.48 18.12
CA PRO A 162 1.16 -9.71 18.07
C PRO A 162 2.64 -9.46 18.39
N GLN A 163 3.22 -10.28 19.26
CA GLN A 163 4.65 -10.23 19.57
C GLN A 163 5.41 -11.25 18.69
N PRO A 164 6.63 -10.91 18.23
CA PRO A 164 7.33 -9.65 18.47
C PRO A 164 6.77 -8.50 17.61
N LEU A 165 6.64 -7.32 18.20
CA LEU A 165 6.39 -6.07 17.45
C LEU A 165 7.43 -5.96 16.32
N ALA A 166 6.97 -5.90 15.07
CA ALA A 166 7.84 -5.71 13.90
C ALA A 166 8.63 -4.39 13.94
N PHE A 167 8.31 -3.50 14.89
CA PHE A 167 9.00 -2.23 15.11
C PHE A 167 9.40 -2.11 16.59
N PRO A 168 10.61 -2.56 16.98
CA PRO A 168 11.06 -2.53 18.38
C PRO A 168 11.15 -1.12 18.99
N ASN A 169 11.00 -0.07 18.17
CA ASN A 169 11.14 1.34 18.55
C ASN A 169 9.86 2.18 18.41
N VAL A 170 8.72 1.61 18.03
CA VAL A 170 7.45 2.36 17.99
C VAL A 170 6.85 2.36 19.39
N ARG A 171 6.99 3.49 20.10
CA ARG A 171 6.25 3.75 21.34
C ARG A 171 4.87 4.27 20.97
N ILE A 172 3.87 3.40 21.01
CA ILE A 172 2.47 3.84 21.00
C ILE A 172 2.18 4.41 22.38
N ARG A 173 2.05 5.74 22.49
CA ARG A 173 1.35 6.36 23.61
C ARG A 173 -0.07 6.61 23.13
N ILE A 174 -1.02 5.86 23.72
CA ILE A 174 -2.44 6.21 23.72
C ILE A 174 -2.65 7.16 24.91
#